data_AF-A0A8H9KFF3-F1
#
_entry.id   AF-A0A8H9KFF3-F1
#
_cell.length_a   1.000
_cell.length_b   1.000
_cell.length_c   1.000
_cell.angle_alpha   90.00
_cell.angle_beta   90.00
_cell.angle_gamma   90.00
#
_symmetry.space_group_name_H-M   'P 1'
#
loop_
_entity.id
_entity.type
_entity.pdbx_description
1 polymer ?
#
loop_
_entity_poly.entity_id
_entity_poly.type
_entity_poly.pdbx_seq_one_letter_code
_entity_poly.pdbx_strand_id
1 'polypeptide(L)'
;MALVEVIAFGITYFRLPSKNLLSIIWGNLVYGIIYTVIIYFLLNFTKEERPLQKLIFKTASIAIGVLAIVSAGGFLHSFLSVKPTWNSINKVYSKSNEAPTFKRGETPIALAPKTVINRVRKASSDIPHSQYYSISNQVQAQFFKNKPVYVVPVEYSGFWQMTKAGSIPVYFIIDATRQNATPHFVKRPYRYATSAYFNKDAARQIYRHSTSWLDLGSPQLEIDNAGKPYWVQTLYKSEFLSHRVNYKKLHVAVMNAQSGAVKIYSIKNMPKFIDEGITTAIANKLNTDFGKYKYGFWNFSKTGVKKPTGNGVEDGVTSVFNQNGTISYFTDFTTDKTGSDSALGYSMINARTGKLTFYRANNIMDSDGAKNNANQDYKAQQWKANMPILYNVNSRPTWVMTILDSTSAIRGYYYLDAAIRVSMELALPQPVRLMHSDKLWLTVVPRLVILIKLL
;
A
#
# COMPACT_ATOMS: atom_id res chain seq x y z
N MET A 1 -36.74 10.14 -19.77
CA MET A 1 -35.67 9.23 -20.21
C MET A 1 -34.30 9.90 -20.19
N ALA A 2 -34.08 10.99 -20.93
CA ALA A 2 -32.77 11.68 -20.99
C ALA A 2 -32.16 12.07 -19.63
N LEU A 3 -32.95 12.60 -18.68
CA LEU A 3 -32.45 12.94 -17.33
C LEU A 3 -31.92 11.70 -16.57
N VAL A 4 -32.57 10.55 -16.72
CA VAL A 4 -32.18 9.30 -16.04
C VAL A 4 -30.87 8.77 -16.60
N GLU A 5 -30.72 8.83 -17.92
CA GLU A 5 -29.50 8.44 -18.61
C GLU A 5 -28.34 9.35 -18.21
N VAL A 6 -28.58 10.66 -18.08
CA VAL A 6 -27.58 11.62 -17.58
C VAL A 6 -27.19 11.31 -16.13
N ILE A 7 -28.14 10.98 -15.25
CA ILE A 7 -27.85 10.59 -13.87
C ILE A 7 -27.07 9.27 -13.82
N ALA A 8 -27.51 8.25 -14.55
CA ALA A 8 -26.83 6.96 -14.61
C ALA A 8 -25.42 7.07 -15.21
N PHE A 9 -25.26 7.92 -16.23
CA PHE A 9 -23.97 8.29 -16.78
C PHE A 9 -23.10 8.98 -15.73
N GLY A 10 -23.62 9.97 -15.02
CA GLY A 10 -22.90 10.66 -13.94
C GLY A 10 -22.43 9.71 -12.85
N ILE A 11 -23.32 8.84 -12.35
CA ILE A 11 -22.98 7.83 -11.34
C ILE A 11 -21.89 6.89 -11.87
N THR A 12 -22.05 6.35 -13.08
CA THR A 12 -21.06 5.43 -13.68
C THR A 12 -19.72 6.14 -13.89
N TYR A 13 -19.75 7.39 -14.36
CA TYR A 13 -18.57 8.19 -14.61
C TYR A 13 -17.79 8.49 -13.32
N PHE A 14 -18.45 8.84 -12.22
CA PHE A 14 -17.74 9.14 -10.97
C PHE A 14 -17.40 7.90 -10.14
N ARG A 15 -18.23 6.86 -10.17
CA ARG A 15 -18.04 5.64 -9.36
C ARG A 15 -17.08 4.63 -9.97
N LEU A 16 -16.93 4.62 -11.31
CA LEU A 16 -16.08 3.67 -12.04
C LEU A 16 -16.36 2.20 -11.64
N PRO A 17 -17.62 1.72 -11.69
CA PRO A 17 -17.95 0.39 -11.22
C PRO A 17 -17.30 -0.69 -12.10
N SER A 18 -16.65 -1.66 -11.48
CA SER A 18 -16.12 -2.83 -12.19
C SER A 18 -17.23 -3.56 -12.94
N LYS A 19 -16.91 -4.07 -14.14
CA LYS A 19 -17.75 -4.95 -14.95
C LYS A 19 -17.51 -6.41 -14.63
N ASN A 20 -17.20 -6.73 -13.37
CA ASN A 20 -17.21 -8.13 -12.93
C ASN A 20 -18.67 -8.62 -12.77
N LEU A 21 -18.88 -9.93 -12.73
CA LEU A 21 -20.22 -10.51 -12.77
C LEU A 21 -21.13 -9.99 -11.65
N LEU A 22 -20.65 -9.98 -10.39
CA LEU A 22 -21.45 -9.53 -9.26
C LEU A 22 -21.78 -8.02 -9.34
N SER A 23 -20.82 -7.18 -9.75
CA SER A 23 -21.06 -5.74 -9.92
C SER A 23 -22.00 -5.44 -11.08
N ILE A 24 -21.99 -6.23 -12.16
CA ILE A 24 -22.96 -6.11 -13.25
C ILE A 24 -24.36 -6.45 -12.76
N ILE A 25 -24.54 -7.55 -12.05
CA ILE A 25 -25.86 -7.97 -11.53
C ILE A 25 -26.38 -6.93 -10.54
N TRP A 26 -25.54 -6.51 -9.58
CA TRP A 26 -25.88 -5.48 -8.62
C TRP A 26 -26.16 -4.12 -9.26
N GLY A 27 -25.34 -3.71 -10.23
CA GLY A 27 -25.53 -2.46 -10.97
C GLY A 27 -26.85 -2.46 -11.73
N ASN A 28 -27.18 -3.55 -12.43
CA ASN A 28 -28.47 -3.69 -13.13
C ASN A 28 -29.65 -3.71 -12.15
N LEU A 29 -29.50 -4.28 -10.96
CA LEU A 29 -30.54 -4.20 -9.91
C LEU A 29 -30.80 -2.75 -9.50
N VAL A 30 -29.73 -2.01 -9.16
CA VAL A 30 -29.84 -0.61 -8.71
C VAL A 30 -30.42 0.26 -9.82
N TYR A 31 -29.89 0.18 -11.04
CA TYR A 31 -30.42 0.94 -12.16
C TYR A 31 -31.85 0.50 -12.51
N GLY A 32 -32.16 -0.80 -12.47
CA GLY A 32 -33.50 -1.32 -12.69
C GLY A 32 -34.52 -0.72 -11.73
N ILE A 33 -34.21 -0.67 -10.43
CA ILE A 33 -35.07 -0.03 -9.42
C ILE A 33 -35.27 1.46 -9.75
N ILE A 34 -34.18 2.19 -10.05
CA ILE A 34 -34.25 3.61 -10.40
C ILE A 34 -35.16 3.82 -11.62
N TYR A 35 -34.98 3.03 -12.68
CA TYR A 35 -35.80 3.11 -13.89
C TYR A 35 -37.27 2.81 -13.60
N THR A 36 -37.57 1.75 -12.83
CA THR A 36 -38.95 1.38 -12.49
C THR A 36 -39.65 2.47 -11.66
N VAL A 37 -38.98 3.05 -10.66
CA VAL A 37 -39.55 4.15 -9.86
C VAL A 37 -39.84 5.36 -10.74
N ILE A 38 -38.92 5.74 -11.61
CA ILE A 38 -39.11 6.91 -12.48
C ILE A 38 -40.23 6.68 -13.49
N ILE A 39 -40.31 5.49 -14.10
CA ILE A 39 -41.41 5.14 -15.02
C ILE A 39 -42.75 5.15 -14.28
N TYR A 40 -42.81 4.65 -13.04
CA TYR A 40 -44.01 4.71 -12.19
C TYR A 40 -44.51 6.15 -11.99
N PHE A 41 -43.62 7.08 -11.62
CA PHE A 41 -43.99 8.49 -11.49
C PHE A 41 -44.45 9.10 -12.82
N LEU A 42 -43.73 8.86 -13.92
CA LEU A 42 -44.08 9.41 -15.23
C LEU A 42 -45.45 8.94 -15.73
N LEU A 43 -45.79 7.67 -15.53
CA LEU A 43 -47.07 7.11 -15.96
C LEU A 43 -48.24 7.62 -15.09
N ASN A 44 -48.02 7.86 -13.80
CA ASN A 44 -49.04 8.43 -12.91
C ASN A 44 -49.45 9.87 -13.30
N PHE A 45 -48.59 10.63 -14.00
CA PHE A 45 -48.96 11.95 -14.53
C PHE A 45 -49.90 11.88 -15.74
N THR A 46 -49.91 10.77 -16.47
CA THR A 46 -50.66 10.64 -17.74
C THR A 46 -52.10 10.15 -17.58
N LYS A 47 -52.57 9.85 -16.35
CA LYS A 47 -53.96 9.41 -16.00
C LYS A 47 -54.59 8.28 -16.83
N GLU A 48 -53.88 7.65 -17.75
CA GLU A 48 -54.33 6.45 -18.46
C GLU A 48 -53.75 5.20 -17.78
N GLU A 49 -54.58 4.46 -17.04
CA GLU A 49 -54.25 3.07 -16.67
C GLU A 49 -54.54 2.14 -17.85
N ARG A 50 -53.49 1.65 -18.51
CA ARG A 50 -53.62 0.61 -19.55
C ARG A 50 -53.17 -0.75 -18.98
N PRO A 51 -53.82 -1.88 -19.33
CA PRO A 51 -53.42 -3.24 -18.89
C PRO A 51 -51.95 -3.56 -19.20
N LEU A 52 -51.39 -2.96 -20.26
CA LEU A 52 -49.97 -3.03 -20.62
C LEU A 52 -49.05 -2.50 -19.51
N GLN A 53 -49.42 -1.43 -18.79
CA GLN A 53 -48.62 -0.88 -17.69
C GLN A 53 -48.53 -1.87 -16.53
N LYS A 54 -49.65 -2.51 -16.15
CA LYS A 54 -49.68 -3.54 -15.11
C LYS A 54 -48.78 -4.72 -15.47
N LEU A 55 -48.76 -5.13 -16.74
CA LEU A 55 -47.85 -6.17 -17.23
C LEU A 55 -46.37 -5.75 -17.18
N ILE A 56 -46.05 -4.51 -17.58
CA ILE A 56 -44.69 -3.96 -17.51
C ILE A 56 -44.19 -3.93 -16.07
N PHE A 57 -44.98 -3.40 -15.13
CA PHE A 57 -44.58 -3.36 -13.72
C PHE A 57 -44.43 -4.76 -13.12
N LYS A 58 -45.33 -5.70 -13.46
CA LYS A 58 -45.22 -7.09 -13.00
C LYS A 58 -43.94 -7.76 -13.49
N THR A 59 -43.63 -7.66 -14.78
CA THR A 59 -42.41 -8.22 -15.37
C THR A 59 -41.13 -7.56 -14.83
N ALA A 60 -41.12 -6.23 -14.70
CA ALA A 60 -40.02 -5.49 -14.10
C ALA A 60 -39.80 -5.89 -12.62
N SER A 61 -40.87 -6.05 -11.85
CA SER A 61 -40.80 -6.46 -10.44
C SER A 61 -40.26 -7.88 -10.29
N ILE A 62 -40.65 -8.81 -11.15
CA ILE A 62 -40.10 -10.16 -11.19
C ILE A 62 -38.61 -10.12 -11.52
N ALA A 63 -38.21 -9.36 -12.55
CA ALA A 63 -36.80 -9.23 -12.94
C ALA A 63 -35.95 -8.61 -11.81
N ILE A 64 -36.43 -7.55 -11.16
CA ILE A 64 -35.81 -6.93 -9.99
C ILE A 64 -35.71 -7.95 -8.84
N GLY A 65 -36.77 -8.73 -8.58
CA GLY A 65 -36.77 -9.77 -7.55
C GLY A 65 -35.70 -10.83 -7.80
N VAL A 66 -35.56 -11.32 -9.03
CA VAL A 66 -34.51 -12.27 -9.41
C VAL A 66 -33.12 -11.66 -9.23
N LEU A 67 -32.89 -10.44 -9.73
CA LEU A 67 -31.61 -9.74 -9.58
C LEU A 67 -31.26 -9.48 -8.11
N ALA A 68 -32.25 -9.20 -7.26
CA ALA A 68 -32.08 -9.01 -5.82
C ALA A 68 -31.64 -10.31 -5.14
N ILE A 69 -32.31 -11.43 -5.43
CA ILE A 69 -31.96 -12.75 -4.89
C ILE A 69 -30.54 -13.14 -5.31
N VAL A 70 -30.21 -13.01 -6.60
CA VAL A 70 -28.88 -13.38 -7.10
C VAL A 70 -27.80 -12.46 -6.54
N SER A 71 -28.05 -11.14 -6.44
CA SER A 71 -27.11 -10.19 -5.84
C SER A 71 -26.88 -10.51 -4.37
N ALA A 72 -27.94 -10.70 -3.58
CA ALA A 72 -27.87 -11.05 -2.17
C ALA A 72 -27.12 -12.37 -1.98
N GLY A 73 -27.44 -13.40 -2.77
CA GLY A 73 -26.75 -14.68 -2.80
C GLY A 73 -25.26 -14.52 -3.15
N GLY A 74 -24.91 -13.66 -4.10
CA GLY A 74 -23.53 -13.34 -4.47
C GLY A 74 -22.75 -12.61 -3.38
N PHE A 75 -23.37 -11.67 -2.66
CA PHE A 75 -22.75 -11.00 -1.51
C PHE A 75 -22.58 -11.95 -0.32
N LEU A 76 -23.59 -12.78 -0.01
CA LEU A 76 -23.49 -13.83 1.00
C LEU A 76 -22.40 -14.84 0.63
N HIS A 77 -22.38 -15.31 -0.62
CA HIS A 77 -21.32 -16.17 -1.14
C HIS A 77 -19.96 -15.50 -1.00
N SER A 78 -19.85 -14.20 -1.31
CA SER A 78 -18.63 -13.37 -1.16
C SER A 78 -18.10 -13.36 0.27
N PHE A 79 -18.99 -13.38 1.26
CA PHE A 79 -18.64 -13.35 2.67
C PHE A 79 -18.29 -14.74 3.23
N LEU A 80 -19.04 -15.77 2.85
CA LEU A 80 -18.93 -17.12 3.43
C LEU A 80 -17.83 -17.97 2.77
N SER A 81 -17.65 -17.84 1.45
CA SER A 81 -16.76 -18.74 0.67
C SER A 81 -15.33 -18.20 0.55
N VAL A 82 -14.67 -17.94 1.68
CA VAL A 82 -13.31 -17.32 1.71
C VAL A 82 -12.17 -18.31 1.44
N LYS A 83 -12.43 -19.62 1.54
CA LYS A 83 -11.41 -20.67 1.39
C LYS A 83 -10.78 -20.74 -0.03
N PRO A 84 -11.52 -20.59 -1.13
CA PRO A 84 -10.95 -20.44 -2.48
C PRO A 84 -9.90 -19.32 -2.58
N THR A 85 -10.21 -18.14 -2.04
CA THR A 85 -9.26 -17.01 -2.01
C THR A 85 -7.98 -17.40 -1.26
N TRP A 86 -8.08 -18.02 -0.07
CA TRP A 86 -6.91 -18.51 0.66
C TRP A 86 -6.11 -19.58 -0.11
N ASN A 87 -6.80 -20.50 -0.81
CA ASN A 87 -6.18 -21.53 -1.64
C ASN A 87 -5.46 -20.93 -2.87
N SER A 88 -5.88 -19.75 -3.34
CA SER A 88 -5.25 -19.05 -4.47
C SER A 88 -3.89 -18.42 -4.13
N ILE A 89 -3.57 -18.23 -2.84
CA ILE A 89 -2.30 -17.64 -2.39
C ILE A 89 -1.13 -18.60 -2.67
N ASN A 90 -0.14 -18.14 -3.42
CA ASN A 90 1.15 -18.81 -3.57
C ASN A 90 2.00 -18.56 -2.32
N LYS A 91 2.16 -19.60 -1.49
CA LYS A 91 2.72 -19.50 -0.14
C LYS A 91 3.73 -20.60 0.13
N VAL A 92 4.82 -20.25 0.80
CA VAL A 92 5.86 -21.16 1.30
C VAL A 92 6.04 -20.92 2.79
N TYR A 93 6.24 -22.00 3.55
CA TYR A 93 6.59 -21.93 4.96
C TYR A 93 8.08 -22.19 5.12
N SER A 94 8.73 -21.38 5.94
CA SER A 94 10.15 -21.52 6.27
C SER A 94 10.34 -21.29 7.77
N LYS A 95 11.43 -21.83 8.32
CA LYS A 95 11.79 -21.59 9.73
C LYS A 95 12.46 -20.22 9.85
N SER A 96 12.30 -19.53 10.98
CA SER A 96 12.90 -18.20 11.17
C SER A 96 14.43 -18.16 11.06
N ASN A 97 15.12 -19.27 11.30
CA ASN A 97 16.57 -19.37 11.13
C ASN A 97 17.02 -19.44 9.66
N GLU A 98 16.12 -19.77 8.73
CA GLU A 98 16.31 -19.75 7.28
C GLU A 98 15.92 -18.39 6.67
N ALA A 99 15.51 -17.44 7.52
CA ALA A 99 15.29 -16.07 7.10
C ALA A 99 16.57 -15.45 6.50
N PRO A 100 16.43 -14.53 5.54
CA PRO A 100 17.57 -13.77 5.03
C PRO A 100 18.35 -13.15 6.21
N THR A 101 19.59 -13.59 6.39
CA THR A 101 20.49 -13.04 7.39
C THR A 101 21.12 -11.77 6.85
N PHE A 102 21.42 -10.85 7.75
CA PHE A 102 22.11 -9.63 7.40
C PHE A 102 23.54 -9.68 7.94
N LYS A 103 24.53 -9.34 7.11
CA LYS A 103 25.94 -9.30 7.52
C LYS A 103 26.24 -8.01 8.30
N ARG A 104 27.15 -8.10 9.28
CA ARG A 104 27.65 -6.98 10.07
C ARG A 104 28.21 -5.89 9.13
N GLY A 105 27.71 -4.66 9.20
CA GLY A 105 28.25 -3.49 8.49
C GLY A 105 27.40 -2.92 7.35
N GLU A 106 26.32 -3.58 6.94
CA GLU A 106 25.34 -3.00 6.02
C GLU A 106 24.24 -2.28 6.86
N THR A 107 23.42 -1.38 6.31
CA THR A 107 22.25 -0.83 7.03
C THR A 107 20.99 -1.33 6.36
N PRO A 108 20.13 -2.09 7.06
CA PRO A 108 18.86 -2.51 6.52
C PRO A 108 17.92 -1.29 6.51
N ILE A 109 17.85 -0.62 5.36
CA ILE A 109 17.00 0.54 5.08
C ILE A 109 17.40 1.79 5.87
N ALA A 110 17.99 2.77 5.19
CA ALA A 110 18.51 3.95 5.88
C ALA A 110 17.47 5.05 6.09
N LEU A 111 16.36 5.06 5.34
CA LEU A 111 15.39 6.14 5.44
C LEU A 111 13.96 5.63 5.58
N ALA A 112 13.31 5.98 6.68
CA ALA A 112 11.88 5.80 6.85
C ALA A 112 11.12 6.65 5.82
N PRO A 113 10.05 6.14 5.17
CA PRO A 113 9.24 6.90 4.20
C PRO A 113 8.77 8.27 4.68
N LYS A 114 8.40 8.42 5.95
CA LYS A 114 8.02 9.72 6.53
C LYS A 114 9.15 10.75 6.45
N THR A 115 10.39 10.33 6.68
CA THR A 115 11.58 11.18 6.56
C THR A 115 11.82 11.57 5.10
N VAL A 116 11.67 10.62 4.18
CA VAL A 116 11.77 10.86 2.74
C VAL A 116 10.77 11.93 2.30
N ILE A 117 9.49 11.76 2.62
CA ILE A 117 8.42 12.72 2.26
C ILE A 117 8.73 14.10 2.83
N ASN A 118 9.16 14.20 4.10
CA ASN A 118 9.49 15.49 4.70
C ASN A 118 10.69 16.17 4.05
N ARG A 119 11.70 15.42 3.61
CA ARG A 119 12.82 15.99 2.83
C ARG A 119 12.37 16.48 1.46
N VAL A 120 11.54 15.69 0.77
CA VAL A 120 11.00 16.07 -0.53
C VAL A 120 10.12 17.33 -0.42
N ARG A 121 9.28 17.45 0.61
CA ARG A 121 8.50 18.67 0.88
C ARG A 121 9.36 19.89 1.15
N LYS A 122 10.51 19.74 1.82
CA LYS A 122 11.46 20.85 2.01
C LYS A 122 12.12 21.25 0.69
N ALA A 123 12.38 20.30 -0.19
CA ALA A 123 12.95 20.55 -1.52
C ALA A 123 11.90 21.06 -2.53
N SER A 124 10.60 20.81 -2.31
CA SER A 124 9.56 21.16 -3.29
C SER A 124 9.36 22.67 -3.51
N SER A 125 9.91 23.51 -2.62
CA SER A 125 9.97 24.96 -2.81
C SER A 125 10.68 25.35 -4.11
N ASP A 126 11.62 24.52 -4.56
CA ASP A 126 12.48 24.81 -5.72
C ASP A 126 11.78 24.52 -7.06
N ILE A 127 10.56 23.97 -7.01
CA ILE A 127 9.74 23.74 -8.20
C ILE A 127 9.19 25.08 -8.68
N PRO A 128 9.36 25.46 -9.96
CA PRO A 128 8.72 26.64 -10.51
C PRO A 128 7.21 26.59 -10.34
N HIS A 129 6.62 27.69 -9.87
CA HIS A 129 5.19 27.76 -9.51
C HIS A 129 4.76 26.66 -8.52
N SER A 130 5.57 26.42 -7.48
CA SER A 130 5.35 25.39 -6.46
C SER A 130 3.94 25.42 -5.84
N GLN A 131 3.26 26.57 -5.80
CA GLN A 131 1.86 26.68 -5.36
C GLN A 131 0.87 25.83 -6.17
N TYR A 132 1.23 25.40 -7.37
CA TYR A 132 0.39 24.52 -8.19
C TYR A 132 0.51 23.03 -7.83
N TYR A 133 1.52 22.68 -7.03
CA TYR A 133 1.92 21.31 -6.79
C TYR A 133 1.98 20.95 -5.31
N SER A 134 1.75 19.67 -5.03
CA SER A 134 1.88 19.07 -3.71
C SER A 134 2.74 17.82 -3.82
N ILE A 135 3.28 17.37 -2.69
CA ILE A 135 4.07 16.14 -2.62
C ILE A 135 3.16 15.01 -2.14
N SER A 136 3.18 13.90 -2.87
CA SER A 136 2.41 12.71 -2.48
C SER A 136 2.80 12.23 -1.08
N ASN A 137 1.82 11.70 -0.37
CA ASN A 137 2.04 11.00 0.91
C ASN A 137 2.52 9.56 0.72
N GLN A 138 2.62 9.11 -0.53
CA GLN A 138 3.12 7.79 -0.90
C GLN A 138 4.52 7.93 -1.48
N VAL A 139 5.39 7.01 -1.09
CA VAL A 139 6.70 6.80 -1.72
C VAL A 139 6.68 5.43 -2.35
N GLN A 140 7.46 5.25 -3.41
CA GLN A 140 7.57 3.97 -4.08
C GLN A 140 9.01 3.46 -3.98
N ALA A 141 9.20 2.26 -3.43
CA ALA A 141 10.52 1.64 -3.41
C ALA A 141 10.82 1.04 -4.79
N GLN A 142 12.03 1.25 -5.30
CA GLN A 142 12.45 0.74 -6.60
C GLN A 142 13.98 0.57 -6.67
N PHE A 143 14.46 -0.37 -7.48
CA PHE A 143 15.85 -0.42 -7.93
C PHE A 143 16.02 0.36 -9.22
N PHE A 144 16.62 1.55 -9.13
CA PHE A 144 16.97 2.34 -10.31
C PHE A 144 18.48 2.28 -10.55
N LYS A 145 18.89 1.73 -11.71
CA LYS A 145 20.31 1.54 -12.08
C LYS A 145 21.10 0.80 -10.97
N ASN A 146 20.55 -0.31 -10.49
CA ASN A 146 21.09 -1.15 -9.41
C ASN A 146 21.25 -0.44 -8.05
N LYS A 147 20.60 0.70 -7.85
CA LYS A 147 20.59 1.41 -6.57
C LYS A 147 19.17 1.41 -5.99
N PRO A 148 19.00 1.02 -4.71
CA PRO A 148 17.72 1.12 -4.03
C PRO A 148 17.37 2.60 -3.82
N VAL A 149 16.23 3.01 -4.35
CA VAL A 149 15.74 4.38 -4.29
C VAL A 149 14.28 4.41 -3.87
N TYR A 150 13.86 5.54 -3.32
CA TYR A 150 12.46 5.92 -3.24
C TYR A 150 12.13 6.92 -4.34
N VAL A 151 11.09 6.62 -5.11
CA VAL A 151 10.48 7.52 -6.08
C VAL A 151 9.31 8.21 -5.40
N VAL A 152 9.26 9.54 -5.47
CA VAL A 152 8.20 10.34 -4.85
C VAL A 152 7.51 11.18 -5.94
N PRO A 153 6.23 10.91 -6.23
CA PRO A 153 5.49 11.69 -7.20
C PRO A 153 5.19 13.09 -6.67
N VAL A 154 5.28 14.06 -7.57
CA VAL A 154 4.65 15.37 -7.40
C VAL A 154 3.23 15.27 -7.93
N GLU A 155 2.30 15.93 -7.26
CA GLU A 155 0.87 15.88 -7.54
C GLU A 155 0.36 17.31 -7.77
N TYR A 156 -0.77 17.47 -8.44
CA TYR A 156 -1.46 18.76 -8.50
C TYR A 156 -2.08 19.09 -7.14
N SER A 157 -1.99 20.34 -6.71
CA SER A 157 -2.62 20.78 -5.44
C SER A 157 -4.14 20.92 -5.52
N GLY A 158 -4.71 20.96 -6.72
CA GLY A 158 -6.15 21.10 -6.91
C GLY A 158 -6.54 21.31 -8.37
N PHE A 159 -7.84 21.39 -8.63
CA PHE A 159 -8.40 21.51 -9.98
C PHE A 159 -7.90 22.76 -10.72
N TRP A 160 -7.99 23.93 -10.08
CA TRP A 160 -7.55 25.20 -10.67
C TRP A 160 -6.04 25.25 -10.88
N GLN A 161 -5.28 24.63 -9.98
CA GLN A 161 -3.85 24.49 -10.10
C GLN A 161 -3.48 23.58 -11.27
N MET A 162 -4.18 22.46 -11.45
CA MET A 162 -4.01 21.57 -12.60
C MET A 162 -4.29 22.29 -13.92
N THR A 163 -5.36 23.08 -14.01
CA THR A 163 -5.71 23.81 -15.24
C THR A 163 -4.69 24.89 -15.59
N LYS A 164 -4.14 25.60 -14.59
CA LYS A 164 -3.07 26.59 -14.78
C LYS A 164 -1.71 25.96 -15.10
N ALA A 165 -1.34 24.89 -14.42
CA ALA A 165 -0.06 24.21 -14.58
C ALA A 165 0.06 23.46 -15.91
N GLY A 166 -1.01 22.81 -16.36
CA GLY A 166 -1.05 22.00 -17.59
C GLY A 166 -0.31 20.65 -17.51
N SER A 167 0.82 20.59 -16.80
CA SER A 167 1.63 19.41 -16.48
C SER A 167 2.35 19.56 -15.15
N ILE A 168 2.72 18.43 -14.54
CA ILE A 168 3.67 18.35 -13.44
C ILE A 168 5.09 18.29 -14.04
N PRO A 169 6.03 19.15 -13.61
CA PRO A 169 7.32 19.31 -14.29
C PRO A 169 8.35 18.24 -13.90
N VAL A 170 8.26 17.70 -12.68
CA VAL A 170 9.28 16.85 -12.07
C VAL A 170 8.66 15.79 -11.17
N TYR A 171 9.44 14.74 -10.88
CA TYR A 171 9.26 13.88 -9.71
C TYR A 171 10.60 13.80 -8.95
N PHE A 172 10.60 13.20 -7.76
CA PHE A 172 11.81 13.08 -6.94
C PHE A 172 12.32 11.64 -6.86
N ILE A 173 13.64 11.50 -6.81
CA ILE A 173 14.32 10.26 -6.44
C ILE A 173 15.19 10.56 -5.22
N ILE A 174 15.14 9.72 -4.21
CA ILE A 174 16.07 9.75 -3.08
C ILE A 174 16.67 8.37 -2.86
N ASP A 175 17.93 8.34 -2.44
CA ASP A 175 18.61 7.09 -2.09
C ASP A 175 17.99 6.49 -0.82
N ALA A 176 17.56 5.23 -0.88
CA ALA A 176 16.90 4.56 0.25
C ALA A 176 17.87 4.06 1.32
N THR A 177 19.17 4.01 1.01
CA THR A 177 20.25 3.43 1.84
C THR A 177 21.21 4.44 2.46
N ARG A 178 21.09 5.73 2.11
CA ARG A 178 21.91 6.78 2.75
C ARG A 178 21.09 7.67 3.66
N GLN A 179 21.46 7.70 4.94
CA GLN A 179 20.79 8.53 5.95
C GLN A 179 20.84 10.01 5.63
N ASN A 180 21.91 10.52 5.02
CA ASN A 180 22.07 11.92 4.64
C ASN A 180 21.68 12.20 3.18
N ALA A 181 20.98 11.28 2.51
CA ALA A 181 20.57 11.47 1.12
C ALA A 181 19.68 12.71 0.96
N THR A 182 19.98 13.50 -0.05
CA THR A 182 19.17 14.62 -0.49
C THR A 182 18.25 14.17 -1.63
N PRO A 183 17.02 14.72 -1.73
CA PRO A 183 16.16 14.48 -2.88
C PRO A 183 16.78 15.02 -4.17
N HIS A 184 16.74 14.22 -5.23
CA HIS A 184 17.12 14.62 -6.58
C HIS A 184 15.87 14.82 -7.44
N PHE A 185 15.76 15.99 -8.06
CA PHE A 185 14.66 16.32 -8.96
C PHE A 185 14.93 15.76 -10.35
N VAL A 186 13.96 15.06 -10.92
CA VAL A 186 14.05 14.54 -12.29
C VAL A 186 13.08 15.28 -13.20
N LYS A 187 13.64 16.04 -14.15
CA LYS A 187 12.88 16.86 -15.12
C LYS A 187 12.28 16.01 -16.23
N ARG A 188 11.16 15.37 -15.92
CA ARG A 188 10.39 14.51 -16.83
C ARG A 188 8.92 14.87 -16.70
N PRO A 189 8.43 15.88 -17.44
CA PRO A 189 7.09 16.38 -17.24
C PRO A 189 6.03 15.33 -17.59
N TYR A 190 5.00 15.23 -16.77
CA TYR A 190 3.88 14.31 -16.96
C TYR A 190 2.54 15.00 -16.68
N ARG A 191 1.47 14.48 -17.27
CA ARG A 191 0.13 15.12 -17.23
C ARG A 191 -0.90 14.28 -16.50
N TYR A 192 -0.71 12.96 -16.50
CA TYR A 192 -1.56 12.01 -15.83
C TYR A 192 -1.02 11.75 -14.43
N ALA A 193 -1.85 11.91 -13.41
CA ALA A 193 -1.45 11.80 -12.01
C ALA A 193 -2.62 11.32 -11.16
N THR A 194 -2.34 10.85 -9.94
CA THR A 194 -3.40 10.37 -9.05
C THR A 194 -4.26 11.52 -8.48
N SER A 195 -3.70 12.73 -8.40
CA SER A 195 -4.40 13.97 -8.06
C SER A 195 -5.10 14.66 -9.23
N ALA A 196 -4.87 14.20 -10.47
CA ALA A 196 -5.41 14.86 -11.65
C ALA A 196 -6.92 14.61 -11.78
N TYR A 197 -7.63 15.53 -12.42
CA TYR A 197 -9.09 15.45 -12.55
C TYR A 197 -9.51 14.85 -13.90
N PHE A 198 -10.71 14.27 -13.92
CA PHE A 198 -11.38 13.77 -15.13
C PHE A 198 -10.46 12.83 -15.92
N ASN A 199 -10.32 13.06 -17.23
CA ASN A 199 -9.53 12.21 -18.11
C ASN A 199 -8.02 12.26 -17.86
N LYS A 200 -7.51 13.10 -16.96
CA LYS A 200 -6.09 13.05 -16.58
C LYS A 200 -5.85 12.23 -15.30
N ASP A 201 -6.91 11.90 -14.58
CA ASP A 201 -6.85 11.02 -13.41
C ASP A 201 -6.27 9.65 -13.79
N ALA A 202 -5.19 9.25 -13.11
CA ALA A 202 -4.46 8.04 -13.43
C ALA A 202 -5.26 6.76 -13.19
N ALA A 203 -5.99 6.68 -12.06
CA ALA A 203 -6.81 5.52 -11.73
C ALA A 203 -7.96 5.34 -12.73
N ARG A 204 -8.61 6.43 -13.13
CA ARG A 204 -9.65 6.44 -14.16
C ARG A 204 -9.14 6.01 -15.52
N GLN A 205 -7.94 6.47 -15.90
CA GLN A 205 -7.36 6.08 -17.17
C GLN A 205 -7.01 4.60 -17.19
N ILE A 206 -6.42 4.07 -16.12
CA ILE A 206 -6.22 2.62 -15.97
C ILE A 206 -7.56 1.88 -16.06
N TYR A 207 -8.56 2.30 -15.28
CA TYR A 207 -9.89 1.70 -15.25
C TYR A 207 -10.54 1.60 -16.64
N ARG A 208 -10.41 2.63 -17.49
CA ARG A 208 -10.98 2.61 -18.85
C ARG A 208 -10.44 1.45 -19.71
N HIS A 209 -9.20 1.06 -19.49
CA HIS A 209 -8.57 -0.06 -20.17
C HIS A 209 -8.73 -1.38 -19.41
N SER A 210 -9.22 -1.34 -18.17
CA SER A 210 -9.37 -2.48 -17.29
C SER A 210 -10.78 -2.64 -16.70
N THR A 211 -11.84 -2.25 -17.41
CA THR A 211 -13.19 -2.17 -16.82
C THR A 211 -13.71 -3.49 -16.27
N SER A 212 -13.24 -4.65 -16.76
CA SER A 212 -13.66 -5.98 -16.26
C SER A 212 -12.81 -6.51 -15.11
N TRP A 213 -11.83 -5.72 -14.65
CA TRP A 213 -10.93 -6.03 -13.55
C TRP A 213 -11.38 -5.31 -12.29
N LEU A 214 -10.89 -5.80 -11.16
CA LEU A 214 -10.93 -5.11 -9.88
C LEU A 214 -9.51 -4.67 -9.51
N ASP A 215 -9.42 -3.69 -8.64
CA ASP A 215 -8.19 -3.13 -8.12
C ASP A 215 -8.31 -2.91 -6.61
N LEU A 216 -7.17 -2.65 -5.97
CA LEU A 216 -7.11 -2.26 -4.56
C LEU A 216 -5.93 -1.31 -4.35
N GLY A 217 -6.19 -0.18 -3.73
CA GLY A 217 -5.21 0.88 -3.55
C GLY A 217 -5.06 1.77 -4.78
N SER A 218 -4.25 2.81 -4.63
CA SER A 218 -3.99 3.80 -5.68
C SER A 218 -2.83 3.37 -6.58
N PRO A 219 -2.76 3.85 -7.84
CA PRO A 219 -1.60 3.66 -8.68
C PRO A 219 -0.33 4.23 -8.04
N GLN A 220 0.79 3.51 -8.14
CA GLN A 220 2.09 3.89 -7.61
C GLN A 220 3.03 4.33 -8.76
N LEU A 221 3.89 5.32 -8.53
CA LEU A 221 4.78 5.84 -9.58
C LEU A 221 6.12 5.08 -9.59
N GLU A 222 6.38 4.33 -10.66
CA GLU A 222 7.68 3.74 -10.95
C GLU A 222 8.32 4.38 -12.18
N ILE A 223 9.63 4.21 -12.34
CA ILE A 223 10.40 4.80 -13.44
C ILE A 223 11.13 3.74 -14.25
N ASP A 224 11.20 3.89 -15.57
CA ASP A 224 12.05 3.02 -16.37
C ASP A 224 13.53 3.41 -16.26
N ASN A 225 14.42 2.64 -16.91
CA ASN A 225 15.87 2.92 -16.92
C ASN A 225 16.25 4.28 -17.55
N ALA A 226 15.39 4.86 -18.38
CA ALA A 226 15.57 6.19 -18.97
C ALA A 226 14.99 7.31 -18.06
N GLY A 227 14.40 6.96 -16.92
CA GLY A 227 13.74 7.89 -16.00
C GLY A 227 12.36 8.31 -16.47
N LYS A 228 11.70 7.54 -17.34
CA LYS A 228 10.34 7.84 -17.78
C LYS A 228 9.33 7.37 -16.72
N PRO A 229 8.39 8.23 -16.29
CA PRO A 229 7.43 7.90 -15.24
C PRO A 229 6.27 7.03 -15.74
N TYR A 230 5.95 5.99 -14.99
CA TYR A 230 4.84 5.08 -15.20
C TYR A 230 4.01 4.90 -13.93
N TRP A 231 2.69 5.02 -14.05
CA TRP A 231 1.76 4.63 -12.99
C TRP A 231 1.50 3.12 -13.08
N VAL A 232 1.75 2.43 -12.00
CA VAL A 232 1.66 0.98 -11.86
C VAL A 232 0.54 0.67 -10.89
N GLN A 233 -0.38 -0.21 -11.27
CA GLN A 233 -1.48 -0.63 -10.39
C GLN A 233 -1.74 -2.12 -10.56
N THR A 234 -1.87 -2.83 -9.44
CA THR A 234 -2.25 -4.24 -9.45
C THR A 234 -3.74 -4.39 -9.73
N LEU A 235 -4.04 -5.24 -10.70
CA LEU A 235 -5.39 -5.63 -11.09
C LEU A 235 -5.62 -7.09 -10.74
N TYR A 236 -6.85 -7.47 -10.46
CA TYR A 236 -7.23 -8.86 -10.21
C TYR A 236 -8.58 -9.21 -10.81
N LYS A 237 -8.74 -10.49 -11.17
CA LYS A 237 -10.07 -11.08 -11.37
C LYS A 237 -10.55 -11.64 -10.04
N SER A 238 -11.82 -11.43 -9.74
CA SER A 238 -12.42 -12.01 -8.56
C SER A 238 -12.71 -13.51 -8.71
N GLU A 239 -13.00 -14.15 -7.58
CA GLU A 239 -13.68 -15.44 -7.59
C GLU A 239 -15.07 -15.34 -8.25
N PHE A 240 -15.60 -16.47 -8.71
CA PHE A 240 -16.92 -16.53 -9.35
C PHE A 240 -18.01 -15.92 -8.45
N LEU A 241 -18.87 -15.09 -9.05
CA LEU A 241 -19.97 -14.37 -8.38
C LEU A 241 -19.54 -13.73 -7.05
N SER A 242 -18.41 -13.01 -7.07
CA SER A 242 -17.78 -12.44 -5.88
C SER A 242 -16.91 -11.22 -6.20
N HIS A 243 -16.58 -10.44 -5.17
CA HIS A 243 -15.57 -9.36 -5.22
C HIS A 243 -14.21 -9.76 -4.61
N ARG A 244 -14.11 -10.97 -4.04
CA ARG A 244 -12.88 -11.46 -3.42
C ARG A 244 -11.78 -11.64 -4.45
N VAL A 245 -10.56 -11.30 -4.07
CA VAL A 245 -9.35 -11.50 -4.87
C VAL A 245 -9.14 -12.98 -5.16
N ASN A 246 -8.76 -13.30 -6.40
CA ASN A 246 -8.11 -14.56 -6.74
C ASN A 246 -6.64 -14.27 -7.05
N TYR A 247 -5.74 -14.63 -6.12
CA TYR A 247 -4.31 -14.31 -6.20
C TYR A 247 -3.57 -15.05 -7.33
N LYS A 248 -4.20 -16.05 -7.98
CA LYS A 248 -3.65 -16.67 -9.20
C LYS A 248 -3.95 -15.85 -10.46
N LYS A 249 -4.89 -14.90 -10.40
CA LYS A 249 -5.35 -14.09 -11.53
C LYS A 249 -4.96 -12.61 -11.39
N LEU A 250 -3.82 -12.34 -10.76
CA LEU A 250 -3.25 -11.00 -10.66
C LEU A 250 -2.63 -10.57 -11.99
N HIS A 251 -2.76 -9.29 -12.29
CA HIS A 251 -2.22 -8.59 -13.45
C HIS A 251 -1.71 -7.22 -13.01
N VAL A 252 -0.95 -6.55 -13.88
CA VAL A 252 -0.43 -5.21 -13.61
C VAL A 252 -0.81 -4.31 -14.75
N ALA A 253 -1.52 -3.22 -14.46
CA ALA A 253 -1.67 -2.11 -15.37
C ALA A 253 -0.43 -1.21 -15.27
N VAL A 254 0.18 -0.92 -16.41
CA VAL A 254 1.30 0.01 -16.53
C VAL A 254 0.87 1.12 -17.47
N MET A 255 0.73 2.32 -16.93
CA MET A 255 0.32 3.52 -17.66
C MET A 255 1.47 4.49 -17.77
N ASN A 256 1.82 4.89 -18.98
CA ASN A 256 2.77 5.98 -19.20
C ASN A 256 2.17 7.30 -18.66
N ALA A 257 2.80 7.89 -17.64
CA ALA A 257 2.29 9.10 -16.98
C ALA A 257 2.29 10.34 -17.89
N GLN A 258 3.08 10.32 -18.98
CA GLN A 258 3.16 11.42 -19.94
C GLN A 258 2.07 11.32 -21.01
N SER A 259 1.86 10.13 -21.57
CA SER A 259 0.95 9.94 -22.72
C SER A 259 -0.41 9.35 -22.36
N GLY A 260 -0.58 8.79 -21.16
CA GLY A 260 -1.80 8.10 -20.74
C GLY A 260 -1.99 6.72 -21.38
N ALA A 261 -1.00 6.23 -22.15
CA ALA A 261 -1.09 4.91 -22.77
C ALA A 261 -1.00 3.81 -21.70
N VAL A 262 -2.02 2.95 -21.63
CA VAL A 262 -2.12 1.84 -20.67
C VAL A 262 -1.82 0.51 -21.36
N LYS A 263 -1.01 -0.33 -20.72
CA LYS A 263 -0.85 -1.74 -21.09
C LYS A 263 -1.06 -2.61 -19.85
N ILE A 264 -1.78 -3.72 -20.01
CA ILE A 264 -2.03 -4.69 -18.95
C ILE A 264 -1.16 -5.92 -19.20
N TYR A 265 -0.39 -6.32 -18.19
CA TYR A 265 0.51 -7.47 -18.25
C TYR A 265 0.07 -8.52 -17.23
N SER A 266 0.35 -9.78 -17.52
CA SER A 266 0.39 -10.80 -16.49
C SER A 266 1.59 -10.56 -15.56
N ILE A 267 1.53 -11.04 -14.31
CA ILE A 267 2.66 -10.94 -13.36
C ILE A 267 3.97 -11.47 -13.97
N LYS A 268 3.91 -12.52 -14.78
CA LYS A 268 5.09 -13.13 -15.39
C LYS A 268 5.70 -12.30 -16.52
N ASN A 269 4.87 -11.54 -17.25
CA ASN A 269 5.26 -10.87 -18.49
C ASN A 269 5.40 -9.34 -18.34
N MET A 270 5.35 -8.82 -17.12
CA MET A 270 5.49 -7.38 -16.90
C MET A 270 6.93 -6.90 -17.20
N PRO A 271 7.10 -5.63 -17.61
CA PRO A 271 8.42 -5.06 -17.90
C PRO A 271 9.43 -5.24 -16.76
N LYS A 272 10.72 -5.34 -17.10
CA LYS A 272 11.78 -5.58 -16.12
C LYS A 272 11.98 -4.44 -15.10
N PHE A 273 11.64 -3.20 -15.48
CA PHE A 273 11.79 -2.04 -14.60
C PHE A 273 10.73 -1.98 -13.48
N ILE A 274 9.68 -2.80 -13.57
CA ILE A 274 8.59 -2.84 -12.58
C ILE A 274 9.04 -3.69 -11.39
N ASP A 275 9.39 -3.08 -10.27
CA ASP A 275 9.81 -3.83 -9.08
C ASP A 275 8.62 -4.27 -8.22
N GLU A 276 7.56 -3.46 -8.19
CA GLU A 276 6.36 -3.70 -7.37
C GLU A 276 5.13 -3.95 -8.25
N GLY A 277 5.08 -5.12 -8.88
CA GLY A 277 3.90 -5.56 -9.63
C GLY A 277 2.66 -5.77 -8.75
N ILE A 278 2.86 -5.99 -7.45
CA ILE A 278 1.84 -6.13 -6.41
C ILE A 278 1.88 -4.89 -5.53
N THR A 279 0.82 -4.08 -5.48
CA THR A 279 0.76 -2.91 -4.60
C THR A 279 0.74 -3.29 -3.12
N THR A 280 1.19 -2.39 -2.26
CA THR A 280 1.16 -2.50 -0.79
C THR A 280 -0.24 -2.84 -0.26
N ALA A 281 -1.28 -2.25 -0.82
CA ALA A 281 -2.67 -2.55 -0.47
C ALA A 281 -3.05 -4.01 -0.76
N ILE A 282 -2.68 -4.55 -1.93
CA ILE A 282 -2.89 -5.97 -2.26
C ILE A 282 -2.02 -6.86 -1.37
N ALA A 283 -0.79 -6.48 -1.06
CA ALA A 283 0.08 -7.23 -0.15
C ALA A 283 -0.50 -7.32 1.26
N ASN A 284 -1.05 -6.23 1.81
CA ASN A 284 -1.74 -6.23 3.10
C ASN A 284 -3.01 -7.10 3.07
N LYS A 285 -3.81 -6.98 2.00
CA LYS A 285 -4.98 -7.85 1.77
C LYS A 285 -4.57 -9.32 1.74
N LEU A 286 -3.47 -9.65 1.07
CA LEU A 286 -2.92 -11.01 0.98
C LEU A 286 -2.50 -11.52 2.34
N ASN A 287 -1.79 -10.73 3.14
CA ASN A 287 -1.44 -11.07 4.53
C ASN A 287 -2.66 -11.31 5.41
N THR A 288 -3.66 -10.44 5.31
CA THR A 288 -4.94 -10.57 6.03
C THR A 288 -5.66 -11.86 5.65
N ASP A 289 -5.79 -12.14 4.35
CA ASP A 289 -6.45 -13.34 3.86
C ASP A 289 -5.69 -14.60 4.27
N PHE A 290 -4.35 -14.58 4.14
CA PHE A 290 -3.45 -15.68 4.55
C PHE A 290 -3.62 -16.03 6.03
N GLY A 291 -3.66 -15.02 6.89
CA GLY A 291 -3.72 -15.16 8.33
C GLY A 291 -5.10 -15.57 8.86
N LYS A 292 -6.18 -15.02 8.27
CA LYS A 292 -7.55 -15.20 8.76
C LYS A 292 -8.25 -16.44 8.17
N TYR A 293 -8.08 -16.71 6.88
CA TYR A 293 -8.98 -17.61 6.15
C TYR A 293 -8.45 -19.04 5.95
N LYS A 294 -7.41 -19.44 6.68
CA LYS A 294 -6.82 -20.78 6.60
C LYS A 294 -7.86 -21.90 6.75
N TYR A 295 -8.81 -21.78 7.67
CA TYR A 295 -9.84 -22.79 7.91
C TYR A 295 -11.24 -22.35 7.43
N GLY A 296 -11.31 -21.36 6.53
CA GLY A 296 -12.58 -20.87 6.00
C GLY A 296 -13.29 -19.90 6.95
N PHE A 297 -14.53 -19.56 6.60
CA PHE A 297 -15.33 -18.57 7.32
C PHE A 297 -15.82 -19.10 8.69
N TRP A 298 -16.25 -20.36 8.74
CA TRP A 298 -16.82 -21.00 9.94
C TRP A 298 -15.80 -21.42 11.01
N ASN A 299 -14.59 -20.84 11.01
CA ASN A 299 -13.55 -21.10 12.00
C ASN A 299 -13.78 -20.31 13.30
N PHE A 300 -14.90 -20.57 13.97
CA PHE A 300 -15.30 -19.85 15.19
C PHE A 300 -14.36 -20.04 16.37
N SER A 301 -13.68 -21.18 16.44
CA SER A 301 -12.63 -21.46 17.42
C SER A 301 -11.35 -20.65 17.19
N LYS A 302 -11.28 -19.85 16.11
CA LYS A 302 -10.11 -19.09 15.67
C LYS A 302 -8.84 -19.94 15.56
N THR A 303 -9.00 -21.22 15.25
CA THR A 303 -7.88 -22.17 15.19
C THR A 303 -6.88 -21.72 14.12
N GLY A 304 -5.62 -21.55 14.52
CA GLY A 304 -4.52 -21.19 13.63
C GLY A 304 -4.61 -19.82 12.95
N VAL A 305 -5.55 -18.97 13.37
CA VAL A 305 -5.68 -17.58 12.94
C VAL A 305 -4.44 -16.81 13.37
N LYS A 306 -3.89 -16.03 12.44
CA LYS A 306 -2.78 -15.11 12.68
C LYS A 306 -3.19 -13.75 12.18
N LYS A 307 -3.03 -12.73 12.99
CA LYS A 307 -3.41 -11.36 12.63
C LYS A 307 -2.16 -10.60 12.22
N PRO A 308 -2.07 -10.03 10.99
CA PRO A 308 -1.00 -9.09 10.69
C PRO A 308 -1.11 -7.89 11.61
N THR A 309 0.01 -7.42 12.16
CA THR A 309 0.03 -6.27 13.10
C THR A 309 -0.38 -4.96 12.43
N GLY A 310 -0.10 -4.82 11.14
CA GLY A 310 -0.36 -3.60 10.37
C GLY A 310 0.60 -2.45 10.70
N ASN A 311 1.74 -2.73 11.34
CA ASN A 311 2.73 -1.73 11.72
C ASN A 311 3.63 -1.25 10.57
N GLY A 312 3.41 -1.77 9.36
CA GLY A 312 4.14 -1.33 8.18
C GLY A 312 3.86 0.12 7.81
N VAL A 313 4.83 0.73 7.15
CA VAL A 313 4.83 2.16 6.81
C VAL A 313 3.90 2.52 5.64
N GLU A 314 3.48 1.54 4.84
CA GLU A 314 2.64 1.71 3.65
C GLU A 314 1.53 0.65 3.63
N ASP A 315 0.28 1.05 3.80
CA ASP A 315 -0.90 0.17 3.90
C ASP A 315 -0.77 -0.98 4.91
N GLY A 316 0.10 -0.85 5.93
CA GLY A 316 0.35 -1.87 6.94
C GLY A 316 1.47 -2.85 6.60
N VAL A 317 2.16 -2.67 5.45
CA VAL A 317 3.38 -3.41 5.08
C VAL A 317 4.59 -2.48 4.96
N THR A 318 5.81 -3.03 4.98
CA THR A 318 7.05 -2.27 4.79
C THR A 318 7.87 -2.87 3.64
N SER A 319 8.22 -2.06 2.64
CA SER A 319 9.12 -2.48 1.57
C SER A 319 10.54 -2.72 2.08
N VAL A 320 11.12 -3.86 1.75
CA VAL A 320 12.47 -4.28 2.09
C VAL A 320 13.23 -4.59 0.82
N PHE A 321 14.36 -3.91 0.64
CA PHE A 321 15.29 -4.17 -0.45
C PHE A 321 16.12 -5.43 -0.14
N ASN A 322 16.01 -6.45 -0.98
CA ASN A 322 16.77 -7.70 -0.84
C ASN A 322 18.10 -7.61 -1.61
N GLN A 323 19.09 -8.37 -1.15
CA GLN A 323 20.43 -8.43 -1.78
C GLN A 323 20.41 -8.93 -3.24
N ASN A 324 19.43 -9.74 -3.61
CA ASN A 324 19.26 -10.24 -4.97
C ASN A 324 18.62 -9.23 -5.94
N GLY A 325 18.50 -7.95 -5.55
CA GLY A 325 17.90 -6.91 -6.37
C GLY A 325 16.38 -6.99 -6.49
N THR A 326 15.70 -7.65 -5.55
CA THR A 326 14.23 -7.71 -5.50
C THR A 326 13.70 -6.97 -4.29
N ILE A 327 12.43 -6.58 -4.33
CA ILE A 327 11.73 -5.95 -3.21
C ILE A 327 10.76 -6.97 -2.59
N SER A 328 10.72 -7.02 -1.26
CA SER A 328 9.75 -7.80 -0.49
C SER A 328 8.98 -6.90 0.47
N TYR A 329 7.70 -7.18 0.67
CA TYR A 329 6.91 -6.55 1.71
C TYR A 329 6.98 -7.37 3.00
N PHE A 330 7.47 -6.73 4.06
CA PHE A 330 7.53 -7.27 5.41
C PHE A 330 6.25 -6.98 6.18
N THR A 331 5.75 -7.97 6.92
CA THR A 331 4.70 -7.81 7.93
C THR A 331 4.80 -8.91 8.98
N ASP A 332 4.81 -8.56 10.25
CA ASP A 332 4.73 -9.54 11.33
C ASP A 332 3.29 -9.87 11.71
N PHE A 333 3.14 -11.03 12.35
CA PHE A 333 1.86 -11.58 12.73
C PHE A 333 1.83 -11.85 14.23
N THR A 334 0.74 -11.46 14.86
CA THR A 334 0.45 -11.74 16.27
C THR A 334 -0.77 -12.65 16.40
N THR A 335 -1.08 -13.05 17.63
CA THR A 335 -2.30 -13.81 17.92
C THR A 335 -3.52 -12.89 17.86
N ASP A 336 -4.71 -13.45 17.58
CA ASP A 336 -5.96 -12.67 17.65
C ASP A 336 -6.52 -12.59 19.10
N LYS A 337 -5.68 -12.87 20.11
CA LYS A 337 -6.02 -12.77 21.53
C LYS A 337 -5.53 -11.41 22.06
N THR A 338 -6.41 -10.70 22.76
CA THR A 338 -6.09 -9.44 23.44
C THR A 338 -4.99 -9.64 24.49
N GLY A 339 -3.95 -8.81 24.48
CA GLY A 339 -2.88 -8.80 25.49
C GLY A 339 -1.69 -9.75 25.23
N SER A 340 -1.58 -10.32 24.03
CA SER A 340 -0.41 -11.13 23.65
C SER A 340 0.55 -10.29 22.81
N ASP A 341 1.64 -9.82 23.42
CA ASP A 341 2.75 -9.12 22.72
C ASP A 341 3.72 -10.12 22.06
N SER A 342 3.21 -11.27 21.61
CA SER A 342 4.03 -12.38 21.10
C SER A 342 3.79 -12.58 19.61
N ALA A 343 4.84 -12.38 18.82
CA ALA A 343 4.79 -12.65 17.40
C ALA A 343 4.74 -14.18 17.14
N LEU A 344 3.85 -14.56 16.24
CA LEU A 344 3.72 -15.90 15.67
C LEU A 344 4.67 -16.15 14.49
N GLY A 345 5.36 -15.10 14.05
CA GLY A 345 6.18 -15.08 12.84
C GLY A 345 5.95 -13.83 12.01
N TYR A 346 6.49 -13.83 10.80
CA TYR A 346 6.34 -12.74 9.84
C TYR A 346 6.28 -13.26 8.41
N SER A 347 5.74 -12.45 7.50
CA SER A 347 5.75 -12.72 6.07
C SER A 347 6.72 -11.80 5.33
N MET A 348 7.27 -12.35 4.26
CA MET A 348 7.91 -11.61 3.17
C MET A 348 7.14 -11.93 1.89
N ILE A 349 6.44 -10.95 1.32
CA ILE A 349 5.77 -11.08 0.03
C ILE A 349 6.67 -10.47 -1.04
N ASN A 350 7.10 -11.25 -2.02
CA ASN A 350 7.85 -10.69 -3.15
C ASN A 350 6.97 -9.67 -3.89
N ALA A 351 7.38 -8.39 -3.94
CA ALA A 351 6.59 -7.29 -4.47
C ALA A 351 6.32 -7.42 -5.97
N ARG A 352 7.21 -8.11 -6.70
CA ARG A 352 7.01 -8.41 -8.11
C ARG A 352 6.03 -9.57 -8.31
N THR A 353 6.23 -10.71 -7.66
CA THR A 353 5.51 -11.94 -7.99
C THR A 353 4.30 -12.25 -7.10
N GLY A 354 4.14 -11.57 -5.96
CA GLY A 354 3.13 -11.88 -4.96
C GLY A 354 3.34 -13.20 -4.22
N LYS A 355 4.54 -13.79 -4.30
CA LYS A 355 4.86 -15.03 -3.59
C LYS A 355 5.08 -14.71 -2.12
N LEU A 356 4.25 -15.29 -1.24
CA LEU A 356 4.37 -15.14 0.21
C LEU A 356 5.30 -16.21 0.78
N THR A 357 6.29 -15.80 1.56
CA THR A 357 7.07 -16.69 2.42
C THR A 357 6.75 -16.35 3.87
N PHE A 358 6.26 -17.32 4.63
CA PHE A 358 5.97 -17.15 6.06
C PHE A 358 7.06 -17.80 6.90
N TYR A 359 7.73 -16.97 7.71
CA TYR A 359 8.75 -17.39 8.65
C TYR A 359 8.12 -17.57 10.01
N ARG A 360 8.03 -18.82 10.47
CA ARG A 360 7.51 -19.10 11.80
C ARG A 360 8.56 -18.71 12.84
N ALA A 361 8.16 -17.88 13.79
CA ALA A 361 8.95 -17.55 14.97
C ALA A 361 8.13 -17.87 16.21
N ASN A 362 8.77 -18.34 17.27
CA ASN A 362 8.14 -18.63 18.55
C ASN A 362 8.89 -17.84 19.62
N ASN A 363 8.18 -17.46 20.69
CA ASN A 363 8.75 -16.78 21.86
C ASN A 363 9.50 -15.49 21.52
N ILE A 364 9.03 -14.76 20.52
CA ILE A 364 9.54 -13.43 20.19
C ILE A 364 8.47 -12.37 20.38
N MET A 365 8.89 -11.17 20.73
CA MET A 365 8.03 -10.00 20.80
C MET A 365 7.52 -9.60 19.42
N ASP A 366 6.28 -9.17 19.32
CA ASP A 366 5.77 -8.54 18.08
C ASP A 366 6.21 -7.09 17.94
N SER A 367 5.93 -6.50 16.77
CA SER A 367 6.30 -5.13 16.45
C SER A 367 5.58 -4.08 17.31
N ASP A 368 4.39 -4.38 17.83
CA ASP A 368 3.68 -3.49 18.76
C ASP A 368 4.44 -3.41 20.08
N GLY A 369 4.78 -4.55 20.66
CA GLY A 369 5.64 -4.63 21.84
C GLY A 369 6.99 -3.94 21.63
N ALA A 370 7.63 -4.18 20.48
CA ALA A 370 8.94 -3.61 20.17
C ALA A 370 8.89 -2.07 20.07
N LYS A 371 7.88 -1.54 19.37
CA LYS A 371 7.66 -0.10 19.27
C LYS A 371 7.33 0.51 20.63
N ASN A 372 6.51 -0.16 21.44
CA ASN A 372 6.16 0.31 22.77
C ASN A 372 7.38 0.38 23.70
N ASN A 373 8.25 -0.64 23.67
CA ASN A 373 9.51 -0.66 24.39
C ASN A 373 10.39 0.53 23.99
N ALA A 374 10.65 0.70 22.68
CA ALA A 374 11.45 1.82 22.19
C ALA A 374 10.83 3.20 22.52
N ASN A 375 9.50 3.33 22.46
CA ASN A 375 8.81 4.58 22.78
C ASN A 375 8.88 4.95 24.27
N GLN A 376 9.06 3.98 25.17
CA GLN A 376 9.23 4.26 26.61
C GLN A 376 10.58 4.91 26.87
N ASP A 377 11.65 4.41 26.23
CA ASP A 377 13.01 4.95 26.36
C ASP A 377 13.10 6.41 25.88
N TYR A 378 12.32 6.77 24.86
CA TYR A 378 12.27 8.14 24.33
C TYR A 378 11.04 8.95 24.74
N LYS A 379 10.37 8.57 25.83
CA LYS A 379 9.15 9.25 26.30
C LYS A 379 9.40 10.72 26.63
N ALA A 380 10.54 11.06 27.22
CA ALA A 380 10.87 12.44 27.59
C ALA A 380 11.09 13.33 26.35
N GLN A 381 11.76 12.81 25.33
CA GLN A 381 12.07 13.51 24.08
C GLN A 381 10.88 13.56 23.12
N GLN A 382 9.80 12.82 23.42
CA GLN A 382 8.64 12.65 22.54
C GLN A 382 9.01 12.08 21.16
N TRP A 383 10.08 11.28 21.09
CA TRP A 383 10.44 10.57 19.87
C TRP A 383 9.65 9.27 19.75
N LYS A 384 9.49 8.79 18.53
CA LYS A 384 8.69 7.61 18.22
C LYS A 384 9.45 6.63 17.33
N ALA A 385 9.36 5.35 17.70
CA ALA A 385 9.82 4.25 16.87
C ALA A 385 8.90 4.06 15.66
N ASN A 386 9.52 3.87 14.50
CA ASN A 386 8.86 3.67 13.22
C ASN A 386 9.56 2.57 12.41
N MET A 387 8.87 2.04 11.42
CA MET A 387 9.38 1.05 10.47
C MET A 387 10.01 -0.17 11.18
N PRO A 388 9.27 -0.89 12.06
CA PRO A 388 9.79 -2.08 12.71
C PRO A 388 9.97 -3.19 11.68
N ILE A 389 11.20 -3.70 11.57
CA ILE A 389 11.51 -4.84 10.71
C ILE A 389 12.32 -5.84 11.53
N LEU A 390 11.94 -7.12 11.40
CA LEU A 390 12.63 -8.20 12.09
C LEU A 390 13.73 -8.75 11.20
N TYR A 391 14.97 -8.67 11.70
CA TYR A 391 16.14 -9.24 11.06
C TYR A 391 16.73 -10.36 11.91
N ASN A 392 17.55 -11.20 11.29
CA ASN A 392 18.42 -12.12 12.01
C ASN A 392 19.84 -11.53 12.06
N VAL A 393 20.23 -11.06 13.26
CA VAL A 393 21.56 -10.47 13.54
C VAL A 393 22.31 -11.44 14.44
N ASN A 394 23.41 -12.02 13.94
CA ASN A 394 24.22 -13.01 14.67
C ASN A 394 23.40 -14.17 15.26
N SER A 395 22.51 -14.76 14.46
CA SER A 395 21.61 -15.86 14.87
C SER A 395 20.57 -15.47 15.94
N ARG A 396 20.39 -14.17 16.19
CA ARG A 396 19.37 -13.63 17.08
C ARG A 396 18.32 -12.83 16.29
N PRO A 397 17.02 -13.11 16.49
CA PRO A 397 15.97 -12.27 15.91
C PRO A 397 16.02 -10.89 16.59
N THR A 398 16.21 -9.84 15.82
CA THR A 398 16.38 -8.46 16.30
C THR A 398 15.45 -7.54 15.54
N TRP A 399 14.62 -6.81 16.28
CA TRP A 399 13.83 -5.71 15.75
C TRP A 399 14.74 -4.53 15.48
N VAL A 400 14.71 -4.05 14.24
CA VAL A 400 15.36 -2.81 13.83
C VAL A 400 14.27 -1.79 13.58
N MET A 401 14.35 -0.67 14.29
CA MET A 401 13.40 0.44 14.19
C MET A 401 14.15 1.74 13.97
N THR A 402 13.54 2.65 13.21
CA THR A 402 14.02 4.03 13.08
C THR A 402 13.36 4.90 14.14
N ILE A 403 14.15 5.64 14.92
CA ILE A 403 13.65 6.60 15.89
C ILE A 403 13.50 7.97 15.23
N LEU A 404 12.28 8.48 15.24
CA LEU A 404 11.92 9.75 14.63
C LEU A 404 11.52 10.77 15.70
N ASP A 405 11.93 12.03 15.51
CA ASP A 405 11.39 13.13 16.30
C ASP A 405 10.01 13.60 15.82
N SER A 406 9.46 14.62 16.49
CA SER A 406 8.18 15.24 16.14
C SER A 406 8.13 15.84 14.72
N THR A 407 9.28 16.14 14.12
CA THR A 407 9.43 16.63 12.74
C THR A 407 9.68 15.50 11.72
N SER A 408 9.61 14.24 12.16
CA SER A 408 9.96 13.03 11.41
C SER A 408 11.41 12.99 10.89
N ALA A 409 12.31 13.70 11.56
CA ALA A 409 13.75 13.57 11.34
C ALA A 409 14.29 12.36 12.12
N ILE A 410 15.24 11.65 11.52
CA ILE A 410 15.87 10.49 12.13
C ILE A 410 16.80 10.96 13.26
N ARG A 411 16.63 10.37 14.44
CA ARG A 411 17.46 10.61 15.62
C ARG A 411 18.39 9.44 15.94
N GLY A 412 18.06 8.25 15.45
CA GLY A 412 18.89 7.06 15.59
C GLY A 412 18.15 5.81 15.15
N TYR A 413 18.80 4.66 15.38
CA TYR A 413 18.20 3.35 15.21
C TYR A 413 18.14 2.66 16.55
N TYR A 414 17.07 1.91 16.74
CA TYR A 414 16.85 1.13 17.94
C TYR A 414 16.85 -0.35 17.58
N TYR A 415 17.76 -1.09 18.21
CA TYR A 415 17.90 -2.53 18.05
C TYR A 415 17.38 -3.21 19.30
N LEU A 416 16.42 -4.11 19.14
CA LEU A 416 15.82 -4.84 20.25
C LEU A 416 15.89 -6.33 19.99
N ASP A 417 16.54 -7.08 20.87
CA ASP A 417 16.51 -8.55 20.85
C ASP A 417 15.07 -9.00 21.06
N ALA A 418 14.49 -9.65 20.05
CA ALA A 418 13.09 -10.01 20.04
C ALA A 418 12.77 -11.13 21.05
N ALA A 419 13.75 -11.93 21.47
CA ALA A 419 13.55 -13.04 22.40
C ALA A 419 13.78 -12.63 23.87
N ILE A 420 14.87 -11.92 24.15
CA ILE A 420 15.30 -11.60 25.53
C ILE A 420 14.76 -10.24 26.00
N ARG A 421 14.26 -9.41 25.08
CA ARG A 421 13.73 -8.06 25.34
C ARG A 421 14.78 -7.07 25.86
N VAL A 422 16.05 -7.28 25.51
CA VAL A 422 17.17 -6.39 25.82
C VAL A 422 17.46 -5.52 24.60
N SER A 423 17.53 -4.20 24.80
CA SER A 423 17.83 -3.23 23.75
C SER A 423 19.31 -2.90 23.67
N MET A 424 19.76 -2.52 22.47
CA MET A 424 21.07 -1.94 22.20
C MET A 424 20.86 -0.65 21.40
N GLU A 425 21.40 0.46 21.89
CA GLU A 425 21.26 1.77 21.26
C GLU A 425 22.50 2.12 20.42
N LEU A 426 22.27 2.59 19.19
CA LEU A 426 23.26 3.37 18.44
C LEU A 426 22.73 4.80 18.34
N ALA A 427 23.15 5.66 19.27
CA ALA A 427 22.90 7.08 19.19
C ALA A 427 23.76 7.69 18.08
N LEU A 428 23.18 8.59 17.28
CA LEU A 428 23.96 9.36 16.32
C LEU A 428 24.95 10.26 17.08
N PRO A 429 26.20 10.46 16.59
CA PRO A 429 26.98 11.59 17.03
C PRO A 429 26.17 12.84 16.70
N GLN A 430 25.85 13.64 17.73
CA GLN A 430 25.17 14.91 17.58
C GLN A 430 25.91 15.72 16.49
N PRO A 431 25.23 16.32 15.51
CA PRO A 431 25.89 17.25 14.61
C PRO A 431 26.44 18.38 15.49
N VAL A 432 27.77 18.45 15.60
CA VAL A 432 28.46 19.54 16.27
C VAL A 432 28.03 20.81 15.56
N ARG A 433 27.19 21.60 16.24
CA ARG A 433 26.87 22.95 15.82
C ARG A 433 28.16 23.74 16.03
N LEU A 434 28.92 23.97 14.96
CA LEU A 434 29.97 24.98 14.96
C LEU A 434 29.26 26.34 15.09
N MET A 435 29.03 26.76 16.33
CA MET A 435 28.84 28.18 16.61
C MET A 435 30.22 28.78 16.80
N HIS A 436 30.58 29.72 15.93
CA HIS A 436 31.60 30.71 16.21
C HIS A 436 31.18 31.49 17.46
N SER A 437 31.88 31.30 18.57
CA SER A 437 32.29 32.40 19.44
C SER A 437 33.35 31.89 20.42
N ASP A 438 34.43 32.66 20.51
CA ASP A 438 35.59 32.40 21.35
C ASP A 438 35.26 32.22 22.84
N LYS A 439 36.06 31.36 23.50
CA LYS A 439 36.24 31.19 24.95
C LYS A 439 35.06 30.59 25.73
N LEU A 440 35.18 29.31 26.12
CA LEU A 440 35.36 28.86 27.51
C LEU A 440 35.31 27.33 27.60
N TRP A 441 36.24 26.78 28.37
CA TRP A 441 36.38 25.37 28.71
C TRP A 441 35.18 24.89 29.54
N LEU A 442 34.64 23.71 29.22
CA LEU A 442 33.90 22.88 30.17
C LEU A 442 34.05 21.40 29.81
N THR A 443 34.90 20.76 30.60
CA THR A 443 35.10 19.33 30.78
C THR A 443 33.84 18.67 31.33
N VAL A 444 33.19 17.74 30.61
CA VAL A 444 32.31 16.69 31.20
C VAL A 444 32.33 15.41 30.32
N VAL A 445 33.03 14.39 30.85
CA VAL A 445 32.83 12.92 30.78
C VAL A 445 32.85 12.19 29.40
N PRO A 446 33.88 11.34 29.15
CA PRO A 446 33.83 10.27 28.16
C PRO A 446 33.36 8.95 28.81
N ARG A 447 32.08 8.60 28.65
CA ARG A 447 31.60 7.23 28.88
C ARG A 447 30.47 6.90 27.90
N LEU A 448 30.84 6.54 26.67
CA LEU A 448 30.08 5.60 25.83
C LEU A 448 30.91 5.15 24.62
N VAL A 449 32.07 4.57 24.87
CA VAL A 449 32.77 3.75 23.86
C VAL A 449 33.23 2.51 24.61
N ILE A 450 33.08 1.34 23.98
CA ILE A 450 33.33 -0.02 24.47
C ILE A 450 32.08 -0.72 25.02
N LEU A 451 31.22 -1.17 24.09
CA LEU A 451 30.65 -2.53 24.15
C LEU A 451 30.48 -3.10 22.74
N ILE A 452 31.57 -3.14 21.97
CA ILE A 452 31.69 -3.96 20.76
C ILE A 452 32.95 -4.80 20.94
N LYS A 453 32.89 -5.81 21.81
CA LYS A 453 33.90 -6.88 21.83
C LYS A 453 33.48 -8.23 22.42
N LEU A 454 32.22 -8.39 22.85
CA LEU A 454 31.64 -9.68 23.17
C LEU A 454 30.22 -9.68 22.58
N LEU A 455 29.89 -10.71 21.80
CA LEU A 455 28.75 -10.86 20.86
C LEU A 455 29.04 -10.47 19.40
#